data_AF-A0AAJ4R8C8-F1
#
_entry.id   AF-A0AAJ4R8C8-F1
#
_cell.length_a   1.000
_cell.length_b   1.000
_cell.length_c   1.000
_cell.angle_alpha   90.00
_cell.angle_beta   90.00
_cell.angle_gamma   90.00
#
_symmetry.space_group_name_H-M   'P 1'
#
loop_
_entity.id
_entity.type
_entity.pdbx_description
1 polymer ?
#
loop_
_entity_poly.entity_id
_entity_poly.type
_entity_poly.pdbx_seq_one_letter_code
_entity_poly.pdbx_strand_id
1 'polypeptide(L)' 'MVGPISSEERDSFAFRVKAGLTAIVALSAGLIAVQAEASPLAILVVTLAGGVIGAPLIWLAIPGSGGREQRDPPDREFRK' A
#
# COMPACT_ATOMS: atom_id res chain seq x y z
N MET A 1 -2.81 -26.50 -13.01
CA MET A 1 -2.90 -25.04 -13.21
C MET A 1 -3.44 -24.44 -11.93
N VAL A 2 -2.77 -23.44 -11.36
CA VAL A 2 -3.29 -22.73 -10.18
C VAL A 2 -4.42 -21.79 -10.62
N GLY A 3 -5.55 -21.84 -9.91
CA GLY A 3 -6.70 -20.98 -10.19
C GLY A 3 -6.39 -19.51 -9.87
N PRO A 4 -7.20 -18.57 -10.39
CA PRO A 4 -7.05 -17.13 -10.09
C PRO A 4 -7.13 -16.88 -8.58
N ILE A 5 -6.25 -16.01 -8.06
CA ILE A 5 -6.24 -15.60 -6.65
C ILE A 5 -7.58 -14.92 -6.31
N SER A 6 -8.16 -15.29 -5.16
CA SER A 6 -9.40 -14.69 -4.68
C SER A 6 -9.28 -13.17 -4.49
N SER A 7 -10.37 -12.44 -4.66
CA SER A 7 -10.41 -10.98 -4.39
C SER A 7 -10.06 -10.66 -2.94
N GLU A 8 -10.51 -11.49 -2.00
CA GLU A 8 -10.25 -11.33 -0.56
C GLU A 8 -8.76 -11.47 -0.21
N GLU A 9 -8.05 -12.44 -0.81
CA GLU A 9 -6.59 -12.56 -0.64
C GLU A 9 -5.84 -11.38 -1.23
N ARG A 10 -6.29 -10.89 -2.40
CA ARG A 10 -5.68 -9.71 -3.05
C ARG A 10 -5.83 -8.45 -2.21
N ASP A 11 -7.01 -8.22 -1.64
CA ASP A 11 -7.28 -7.05 -0.80
C ASP A 11 -6.53 -7.11 0.53
N SER A 12 -6.49 -8.29 1.15
CA SER A 12 -5.71 -8.53 2.38
C SER A 12 -4.21 -8.31 2.14
N PHE A 13 -3.68 -8.80 1.03
CA PHE A 13 -2.29 -8.59 0.65
C PHE A 13 -2.00 -7.11 0.37
N ALA A 14 -2.86 -6.44 -0.42
CA ALA A 14 -2.71 -5.02 -0.72
C ALA A 14 -2.73 -4.17 0.56
N PHE A 15 -3.61 -4.47 1.51
CA PHE A 15 -3.65 -3.80 2.81
C PHE A 15 -2.34 -3.97 3.58
N ARG A 16 -1.80 -5.20 3.66
CA ARG A 16 -0.53 -5.48 4.35
C ARG A 16 0.65 -4.74 3.71
N VAL A 17 0.70 -4.66 2.38
CA VAL A 17 1.73 -3.91 1.64
C VAL A 17 1.64 -2.42 1.96
N LYS A 18 0.43 -1.84 1.89
CA LYS A 18 0.20 -0.42 2.21
C LYS A 18 0.58 -0.10 3.66
N ALA A 19 0.20 -0.95 4.60
CA ALA A 19 0.55 -0.80 6.01
C ALA A 19 2.07 -0.88 6.22
N GLY A 20 2.74 -1.85 5.59
CA GLY A 20 4.20 -2.00 5.66
C GLY A 20 4.96 -0.78 5.12
N LEU A 21 4.57 -0.28 3.94
CA LEU A 21 5.15 0.95 3.38
C LEU A 21 4.92 2.16 4.29
N THR A 22 3.72 2.28 4.87
CA THR A 22 3.39 3.39 5.77
C THR A 22 4.28 3.35 7.01
N ALA A 23 4.49 2.17 7.58
CA ALA A 23 5.38 1.98 8.72
C ALA A 23 6.82 2.35 8.37
N ILE A 24 7.32 1.97 7.20
CA ILE A 24 8.68 2.33 6.74
C ILE A 24 8.80 3.86 6.65
N VAL A 25 7.85 4.54 6.01
CA VAL A 25 7.87 6.01 5.88
C VAL A 25 7.85 6.70 7.26
N ALA A 26 6.99 6.24 8.16
CA ALA A 26 6.90 6.78 9.52
C ALA A 26 8.24 6.61 10.28
N LEU A 27 8.80 5.40 10.26
CA LEU A 27 10.07 5.10 10.91
C LEU A 27 11.23 5.89 10.30
N SER A 28 11.28 6.05 8.98
CA SER A 28 12.29 6.87 8.31
C SER A 28 12.23 8.32 8.79
N ALA A 29 11.03 8.91 8.90
CA ALA A 29 10.88 10.27 9.42
C ALA A 29 11.42 10.40 10.86
N GLY A 30 11.09 9.42 11.73
CA GLY A 30 11.63 9.35 13.08
C GLY A 30 13.15 9.23 13.14
N LEU A 31 13.73 8.34 12.34
CA LEU A 31 15.18 8.13 12.27
C LEU A 31 15.92 9.36 11.74
N ILE A 32 15.32 10.13 10.82
CA ILE A 32 15.85 11.42 10.38
C ILE A 32 15.85 12.41 11.55
N ALA A 33 14.77 12.46 12.34
CA ALA A 33 14.70 13.32 13.53
C ALA A 33 15.74 12.95 14.60
N VAL A 34 16.04 11.66 14.78
CA VAL A 34 17.12 11.19 15.67
C VAL A 34 18.47 11.70 15.19
N GLN A 35 18.74 11.61 13.89
CA GLN A 35 19.99 12.12 13.30
C GLN A 35 20.12 13.65 13.39
N ALA A 36 19.00 14.36 13.50
CA ALA A 36 18.95 15.80 13.72
C ALA A 36 19.07 16.21 15.20
N GLU A 37 19.39 15.25 16.10
CA GLU A 37 19.48 15.46 17.56
C GLU A 37 18.20 16.08 18.15
N ALA A 38 17.04 15.77 17.56
CA ALA A 38 15.77 16.29 18.03
C ALA A 38 15.40 15.71 19.40
N SER A 39 14.60 16.46 20.16
CA SER A 39 14.10 15.97 21.45
C SER A 39 13.26 14.68 21.29
N PRO A 40 13.18 13.80 22.31
CA PRO A 40 12.40 12.56 22.22
C PRO A 40 10.94 12.79 21.82
N LEU A 41 10.36 13.88 22.31
CA LEU A 41 8.98 14.27 21.97
C LEU A 41 8.87 14.70 20.50
N ALA A 42 9.85 15.44 19.98
CA ALA A 42 9.87 15.81 18.56
C ALA A 42 10.04 14.59 17.65
N ILE A 43 10.88 13.61 18.02
CA ILE A 43 11.04 12.36 17.27
C ILE A 43 9.71 11.61 17.16
N LEU A 44 8.97 11.47 18.28
CA LEU A 44 7.66 10.83 18.29
C LEU A 44 6.68 11.56 17.36
N VAL A 45 6.59 12.88 17.47
CA VAL A 45 5.70 13.71 16.66
C VAL A 45 6.03 13.59 15.17
N VAL A 46 7.30 13.65 14.81
CA VAL A 46 7.75 13.54 13.41
C VAL A 46 7.48 12.14 12.84
N THR A 47 7.69 11.10 13.64
CA THR A 47 7.36 9.71 13.25
C THR A 47 5.87 9.56 12.95
N LEU A 48 5.02 10.05 13.85
CA LEU A 48 3.57 10.02 13.67
C LEU A 48 3.11 10.87 12.49
N ALA A 49 3.66 12.08 12.32
CA ALA A 49 3.38 12.94 11.18
C ALA A 49 3.80 12.27 9.85
N GLY A 50 4.96 11.61 9.81
CA GLY A 50 5.41 10.83 8.66
C GLY A 50 4.43 9.71 8.31
N GLY A 51 3.89 9.01 9.31
CA GLY A 51 2.83 8.01 9.10
C GLY A 51 1.52 8.61 8.59
N VAL A 52 1.05 9.70 9.21
CA VAL A 52 -0.20 10.38 8.84
C VAL A 52 -0.15 10.95 7.42
N ILE A 53 1.01 11.45 6.99
CA ILE A 53 1.22 11.96 5.62
C ILE A 53 1.49 10.80 4.65
N GLY A 54 2.29 9.81 5.05
CA GLY A 54 2.66 8.68 4.21
C GLY A 54 1.47 7.76 3.87
N ALA A 55 0.60 7.49 4.85
CA ALA A 55 -0.57 6.63 4.68
C ALA A 55 -1.47 7.04 3.50
N PRO A 56 -1.99 8.29 3.40
CA PRO A 56 -2.83 8.70 2.28
C PRO A 56 -2.09 8.71 0.95
N LEU A 57 -0.79 9.08 0.94
CA LEU A 57 0.03 9.04 -0.27
C LEU A 57 0.18 7.61 -0.81
N ILE A 58 0.45 6.65 0.08
CA ILE A 58 0.55 5.23 -0.28
C ILE A 58 -0.80 4.69 -0.72
N TRP A 59 -1.88 5.10 -0.06
CA TRP A 59 -3.22 4.66 -0.41
C TRP A 59 -3.66 5.16 -1.80
N LEU A 60 -3.23 6.37 -2.16
CA LEU A 60 -3.40 6.95 -3.49
C LEU A 60 -2.50 6.28 -4.54
N ALA A 61 -1.22 6.05 -4.20
CA ALA A 61 -0.23 5.50 -5.13
C ALA A 61 -0.49 4.03 -5.49
N ILE A 62 -1.01 3.25 -4.54
CA ILE A 62 -1.35 1.84 -4.74
C ILE A 62 -2.88 1.73 -4.77
N PRO A 63 -3.51 1.75 -5.96
CA PRO A 63 -4.95 1.52 -6.03
C PRO A 63 -5.31 0.15 -5.46
N GLY A 64 -6.41 0.10 -4.71
CA GLY A 64 -6.97 -1.16 -4.22
C GLY A 64 -7.32 -2.08 -5.39
N SER A 65 -7.46 -3.37 -5.11
CA SER A 65 -7.69 -4.39 -6.12
C SER A 65 -9.13 -4.37 -6.66
N GLY A 66 -9.73 -3.17 -6.79
CA GLY A 66 -10.97 -2.94 -7.53
C GLY A 66 -10.82 -3.62 -8.89
N GLY A 67 -11.65 -4.64 -9.09
CA GLY A 67 -11.49 -5.61 -10.15
C GLY A 67 -11.10 -4.92 -11.45
N ARG A 68 -9.89 -5.23 -11.94
CA ARG A 68 -9.78 -5.31 -13.40
C ARG A 68 -10.72 -6.44 -13.73
N GLU A 69 -11.95 -6.09 -14.09
CA GLU A 69 -12.87 -6.99 -14.75
C GLU A 69 -12.01 -7.74 -15.74
N GLN A 70 -11.85 -9.04 -15.49
CA GLN A 70 -11.19 -9.93 -16.39
C GLN A 70 -12.03 -9.81 -17.65
N ARG A 71 -11.62 -8.93 -18.58
CA ARG A 71 -12.30 -8.75 -19.85
C ARG A 71 -12.36 -10.14 -20.43
N ASP A 72 -13.55 -10.71 -20.43
CA ASP A 72 -13.77 -11.99 -21.05
C ASP A 72 -13.18 -11.87 -22.45
N PRO A 73 -12.23 -12.75 -22.83
CA PRO A 73 -11.76 -12.76 -24.19
C PRO A 73 -13.02 -12.88 -25.07
N PRO A 74 -13.24 -11.96 -26.02
CA PRO A 74 -14.46 -11.96 -26.80
C PRO A 74 -14.62 -13.34 -27.40
N ASP A 75 -15.79 -13.97 -27.15
CA ASP A 75 -16.18 -15.25 -27.71
C ASP A 75 -15.95 -15.19 -29.21
N ARG A 76 -14.77 -15.68 -29.63
CA ARG A 76 -14.51 -15.95 -31.04
C ARG A 76 -15.24 -17.23 -31.31
N GLU A 77 -16.55 -17.13 -31.44
CA GLU A 77 -17.33 -18.07 -32.22
C GLU A 77 -16.72 -18.04 -33.63
N PHE A 78 -15.81 -18.98 -33.87
CA PHE A 78 -15.37 -19.35 -35.19
C PHE A 78 -16.61 -19.87 -35.92
N ARG A 79 -17.30 -18.94 -36.58
CA ARG A 79 -18.39 -19.23 -37.51
C ARG A 79 -17.81 -20.15 -38.59
N LYS A 80 -18.31 -21.39 -38.61
CA LYS A 80 -18.04 -22.42 -39.61
C LYS A 80 -18.45 -21.98 -41.01
#